data_AF-A0A382SGV9-F1
#
_entry.id   AF-A0A382SGV9-F1
#
_cell.length_a   1.000
_cell.length_b   1.000
_cell.length_c   1.000
_cell.angle_alpha   90.00
_cell.angle_beta   90.00
_cell.angle_gamma   90.00
#
_symmetry.space_group_name_H-M   'P 1'
#
loop_
_entity.id
_entity.type
_entity.pdbx_description
1 polymer ?
#
loop_
_entity_poly.entity_id
_entity_poly.type
_entity_poly.pdbx_seq_one_letter_code
_entity_poly.pdbx_strand_id
1 'polypeptide(L)'
;MKAPENIKNIQDFEIVNDLLLVNFSDGSEAIVSLKRLRDECPCAGCAGETDAFGNVYRSAPQKKTNASYQVRQIMMVGYYGLKP
;
A
#
# COMPACT_ATOMS: atom_id res chain seq x y z
N MET A 1 -16.46 -10.61 -27.97
CA MET A 1 -16.27 -10.40 -26.53
C MET A 1 -15.64 -9.03 -26.34
N LYS A 2 -16.39 -8.03 -25.84
CA LYS A 2 -15.81 -6.74 -25.49
C LYS A 2 -15.11 -6.90 -24.13
N ALA A 3 -13.87 -6.45 -24.02
CA ALA A 3 -13.20 -6.33 -22.72
C ALA A 3 -14.05 -5.45 -21.78
N PRO A 4 -14.11 -5.74 -20.47
CA PRO A 4 -14.88 -4.93 -19.54
C PRO A 4 -14.40 -3.47 -19.60
N GLU A 5 -15.33 -2.54 -19.75
CA GLU A 5 -15.08 -1.10 -20.02
C GLU A 5 -14.48 -0.32 -18.84
N ASN A 6 -13.99 -0.99 -17.78
CA ASN A 6 -13.44 -0.34 -16.58
C ASN A 6 -12.34 -1.18 -15.91
N ILE A 7 -11.26 -1.44 -16.63
CA ILE A 7 -10.05 -2.00 -16.02
C ILE A 7 -9.27 -0.84 -15.39
N LYS A 8 -9.39 -0.67 -14.08
CA LYS A 8 -8.62 0.31 -13.29
C LYS A 8 -7.30 -0.32 -12.83
N ASN A 9 -6.27 -0.13 -13.65
CA ASN A 9 -4.91 -0.55 -13.35
C ASN A 9 -4.10 0.63 -12.86
N ILE A 10 -3.05 0.35 -12.10
CA ILE A 10 -2.01 1.34 -11.83
C ILE A 10 -1.24 1.55 -13.14
N GLN A 11 -1.27 2.79 -13.64
CA GLN A 11 -0.58 3.19 -14.85
C GLN A 11 0.83 3.68 -14.55
N ASP A 12 0.97 4.50 -13.51
CA ASP A 12 2.25 5.02 -13.04
C ASP A 12 2.18 5.40 -11.55
N PHE A 13 3.33 5.57 -10.91
CA PHE A 13 3.43 6.08 -9.55
C PHE A 13 4.75 6.81 -9.30
N GLU A 14 4.71 7.82 -8.44
CA GLU A 14 5.88 8.61 -8.07
C GLU A 14 5.87 8.95 -6.58
N ILE A 15 7.04 9.07 -5.98
CA ILE A 15 7.20 9.59 -4.63
C ILE A 15 7.68 11.04 -4.72
N VAL A 16 6.91 11.96 -4.16
CA VAL A 16 7.27 13.38 -4.06
C VAL A 16 7.25 13.78 -2.58
N ASN A 17 8.42 14.10 -2.03
CA ASN A 17 8.62 14.28 -0.60
C ASN A 17 8.10 13.05 0.19
N ASP A 18 7.13 13.25 1.08
CA ASP A 18 6.53 12.20 1.92
C ASP A 18 5.18 11.71 1.37
N LEU A 19 4.92 11.91 0.06
CA LEU A 19 3.68 11.51 -0.61
C LEU A 19 3.97 10.49 -1.71
N LEU A 20 3.12 9.46 -1.79
CA LEU A 20 3.01 8.56 -2.93
C LEU A 20 1.84 9.03 -3.79
N LEU A 21 2.14 9.35 -5.04
CA LEU A 21 1.18 9.69 -6.09
C LEU A 21 1.00 8.46 -6.97
N VAL A 22 -0.25 8.13 -7.29
CA VAL A 22 -0.59 6.98 -8.15
C VAL A 22 -1.55 7.45 -9.22
N ASN A 23 -1.18 7.24 -10.48
CA ASN A 23 -2.04 7.47 -11.63
C ASN A 23 -2.63 6.14 -12.09
N PHE A 24 -3.92 6.13 -12.40
CA PHE A 24 -4.63 4.95 -12.87
C PHE A 24 -5.00 5.06 -14.35
N SER A 25 -5.20 3.91 -15.00
CA SER A 25 -5.53 3.82 -16.42
C SER A 25 -6.88 4.44 -16.82
N ASP A 26 -7.77 4.71 -15.84
CA ASP A 26 -9.03 5.44 -16.03
C ASP A 26 -8.87 6.97 -15.92
N GLY A 27 -7.64 7.46 -15.74
CA GLY A 27 -7.33 8.87 -15.53
C GLY A 27 -7.57 9.37 -14.11
N SER A 28 -8.04 8.53 -13.19
CA SER A 28 -8.13 8.90 -11.78
C SER A 28 -6.76 8.87 -11.10
N GLU A 29 -6.67 9.57 -9.97
CA GLU A 29 -5.42 9.70 -9.20
C GLU A 29 -5.67 9.40 -7.72
N ALA A 30 -4.63 8.91 -7.06
CA ALA A 30 -4.59 8.80 -5.60
C ALA A 30 -3.32 9.43 -5.05
N ILE A 31 -3.45 10.12 -3.93
CA ILE A 31 -2.34 10.72 -3.19
C ILE A 31 -2.42 10.21 -1.75
N VAL A 32 -1.35 9.58 -1.28
CA VAL A 32 -1.30 9.01 0.07
C VAL A 32 0.04 9.33 0.72
N SER A 33 0.03 9.72 2.00
CA SER A 33 1.30 9.96 2.71
C SER A 33 2.01 8.66 3.06
N LEU A 34 3.34 8.66 2.95
CA LEU A 34 4.19 7.52 3.35
C LEU A 34 4.00 7.18 4.83
N LYS A 35 3.77 8.20 5.66
CA LYS A 35 3.41 8.02 7.07
C LYS A 35 2.15 7.17 7.24
N ARG A 36 1.09 7.48 6.49
CA ARG A 36 -0.17 6.73 6.56
C ARG A 36 0.02 5.29 6.09
N LEU A 37 0.71 5.07 4.96
CA LEU A 37 1.02 3.72 4.47
C LEU A 37 1.74 2.87 5.53
N ARG A 38 2.72 3.45 6.23
CA ARG A 38 3.45 2.76 7.29
C ARG A 38 2.61 2.55 8.55
N ASP A 39 1.72 3.48 8.87
CA ASP A 39 0.81 3.41 10.03
C ASP A 39 -0.29 2.37 9.85
N GLU A 40 -0.80 2.23 8.64
CA GLU A 40 -1.86 1.30 8.24
C GLU A 40 -1.31 0.02 7.57
N CYS A 41 -0.03 -0.32 7.78
CA CYS A 41 0.59 -1.48 7.14
C CYS A 41 -0.20 -2.77 7.46
N PRO A 42 -0.73 -3.49 6.44
CA PRO A 42 -1.67 -4.59 6.64
C PRO A 42 -1.00 -5.94 6.92
N CYS A 43 0.34 -6.00 7.05
CA CYS A 43 1.03 -7.27 7.25
C CYS A 43 0.78 -7.86 8.66
N ALA A 44 0.96 -9.17 8.79
CA ALA A 44 0.84 -9.92 10.05
C ALA A 44 1.63 -9.32 11.23
N GLY A 45 2.81 -8.76 10.96
CA GLY A 45 3.64 -8.13 12.00
C GLY A 45 3.16 -6.72 12.38
N CYS A 46 2.58 -6.00 11.41
CA CYS A 46 1.84 -4.77 11.64
C CYS A 46 0.41 -5.14 11.98
N ALA A 47 -0.63 -4.96 11.16
CA ALA A 47 -2.03 -5.19 11.57
C ALA A 47 -2.35 -6.46 12.41
N GLY A 48 -1.66 -7.58 12.16
CA GLY A 48 -2.00 -8.89 12.73
C GLY A 48 -2.77 -9.74 11.72
N GLU A 49 -2.85 -11.04 11.96
CA GLU A 49 -3.71 -11.94 11.18
C GLU A 49 -4.92 -12.37 12.01
N THR A 50 -6.08 -12.39 11.37
CA THR A 50 -7.34 -12.79 12.00
C THR A 50 -7.68 -14.22 11.59
N ASP A 51 -7.91 -15.10 12.57
CA ASP A 51 -8.38 -16.46 12.28
C ASP A 51 -9.90 -16.51 12.01
N ALA A 52 -10.40 -17.70 11.64
CA ALA A 52 -11.82 -17.91 11.36
C ALA A 52 -12.74 -17.68 12.58
N PHE A 53 -12.18 -17.66 13.80
CA PHE A 53 -12.91 -17.40 15.05
C PHE A 53 -12.82 -15.93 15.49
N GLY A 54 -12.11 -15.08 14.73
CA GLY A 54 -11.95 -13.66 15.01
C GLY A 54 -10.79 -13.33 15.96
N ASN A 55 -9.93 -14.29 16.32
CA ASN A 55 -8.75 -14.00 17.13
C ASN A 55 -7.68 -13.34 16.26
N VAL A 56 -7.07 -12.27 16.77
CA VAL A 56 -6.00 -11.56 16.08
C VAL A 56 -4.64 -11.93 16.67
N TYR A 57 -3.78 -12.50 15.83
CA TYR A 57 -2.39 -12.85 16.18
C TYR A 57 -1.45 -11.81 15.60
N ARG A 58 -0.66 -11.17 16.47
CA ARG A 58 0.26 -10.09 16.09
C ARG A 58 1.51 -10.15 16.94
N SER A 59 2.66 -9.85 16.34
CA SER A 59 3.91 -9.68 17.09
C SER A 59 3.83 -8.49 18.05
N ALA A 60 4.70 -8.48 19.06
CA ALA A 60 4.82 -7.33 19.95
C ALA A 60 5.05 -6.03 19.13
N PRO A 61 4.34 -4.93 19.44
CA PRO A 61 4.45 -3.69 18.70
C PRO A 61 5.91 -3.21 18.61
N GLN A 62 6.40 -3.04 17.38
CA GLN A 62 7.73 -2.48 17.14
C GLN A 62 7.66 -0.95 17.28
N LYS A 63 8.63 -0.37 18.00
CA LYS A 63 8.75 1.10 18.11
C LYS A 63 9.19 1.65 16.76
N LYS A 64 8.33 2.46 16.13
CA LYS A 64 8.67 3.14 14.86
C LYS A 64 9.61 4.31 15.12
N THR A 65 10.63 4.42 14.29
CA THR A 65 11.59 5.54 14.26
C THR A 65 11.37 6.38 13.02
N ASN A 66 12.02 7.54 12.90
CA ASN A 66 11.94 8.37 11.68
C ASN A 66 12.34 7.57 10.42
N ALA A 67 13.33 6.69 10.53
CA ALA A 67 13.74 5.81 9.42
C ALA A 67 12.66 4.80 9.02
N SER A 68 11.71 4.48 9.90
CA SER A 68 10.59 3.56 9.58
C SER A 68 9.62 4.13 8.56
N TYR A 69 9.64 5.45 8.36
CA TYR A 69 8.75 6.18 7.45
C TYR A 69 9.42 6.52 6.10
N GLN A 70 10.70 6.17 5.93
CA GLN A 70 11.44 6.37 4.68
C GLN A 70 11.27 5.14 3.79
N VAL A 71 10.71 5.35 2.60
CA VAL A 71 10.57 4.29 1.59
C VAL A 71 11.92 4.02 0.96
N ARG A 72 12.31 2.74 0.91
CA ARG A 72 13.54 2.31 0.24
C ARG A 72 13.31 1.94 -1.23
N GLN A 73 12.16 1.34 -1.51
CA GLN A 73 11.79 0.86 -2.83
C GLN A 73 10.28 0.71 -2.89
N ILE A 74 9.68 0.94 -4.06
CA ILE A 74 8.33 0.49 -4.36
C ILE A 74 8.39 -0.41 -5.59
N MET A 75 7.76 -1.57 -5.51
CA MET A 75 7.62 -2.49 -6.63
C MET A 75 6.15 -2.60 -7.04
N MET A 76 5.91 -2.58 -8.34
CA MET A 76 4.60 -2.94 -8.88
C MET A 76 4.39 -4.45 -8.74
N VAL A 77 3.21 -4.84 -8.25
CA VAL A 77 2.78 -6.25 -8.12
C VAL A 77 1.57 -6.45 -9.02
N GLY A 78 1.78 -7.16 -10.13
CA GLY A 78 0.78 -7.26 -11.19
C GLY A 78 0.46 -5.88 -11.76
N TYR A 79 -0.82 -5.58 -11.96
CA TYR A 79 -1.30 -4.28 -12.46
C TYR A 79 -2.12 -3.50 -11.42
N TYR A 80 -2.16 -3.96 -10.17
CA TYR A 80 -3.10 -3.47 -9.15
C TYR A 80 -2.49 -3.20 -7.78
N GLY A 81 -1.25 -3.64 -7.53
CA GLY A 81 -0.61 -3.51 -6.22
C GLY A 81 0.71 -2.74 -6.27
N LEU A 82 1.00 -2.01 -5.21
CA LEU A 82 2.32 -1.45 -4.93
C LEU A 82 2.85 -2.06 -3.63
N LYS A 83 4.08 -2.56 -3.67
CA LYS A 83 4.79 -3.10 -2.51
C LYS A 83 5.91 -2.15 -2.10
N PRO A 84 5.76 -1.42 -0.98
CA PRO A 84 6.86 -0.66 -0.39
C PRO A 84 7.89 -1.55 0.32
#